data_AF-A0A6B3IJP4-F1
#
_entry.id   AF-A0A6B3IJP4-F1
#
_cell.length_a   1.000
_cell.length_b   1.000
_cell.length_c   1.000
_cell.angle_alpha   90.00
_cell.angle_beta   90.00
_cell.angle_gamma   90.00
#
_symmetry.space_group_name_H-M   'P 1'
#
loop_
_entity.id
_entity.type
_entity.pdbx_description
1 polymer ?
#
loop_
_entity_poly.entity_id
_entity_poly.type
_entity_poly.pdbx_seq_one_letter_code
_entity_poly.pdbx_strand_id
1 'polypeptide(L)'
;RIRANQGHTVTVDLDLPPAQPPAYLYHGTVARVMDAIRAEGLRPMARHHVHLSPDRETATRVGARRGRPLVLTVDAGAMHRAGHVFRVSANGVWLADAVPPEFLRLRE
;
A
#
# COMPACT_ATOMS: atom_id res chain seq x y z
N ARG A 1 5.63 -10.88 -29.84
CA ARG A 1 4.98 -12.21 -29.81
C ARG A 1 4.26 -12.34 -28.46
N ILE A 2 2.94 -12.32 -28.44
CA ILE A 2 2.12 -12.49 -27.22
C ILE A 2 1.76 -13.98 -27.10
N ARG A 3 1.97 -14.59 -25.92
CA ARG A 3 1.03 -15.46 -25.16
C ARG A 3 1.73 -16.38 -24.15
N ALA A 4 1.30 -16.29 -22.88
CA ALA A 4 0.79 -17.35 -21.99
C ALA A 4 0.17 -16.61 -20.77
N ASN A 5 -1.12 -16.68 -20.40
CA ASN A 5 -2.03 -17.78 -20.01
C ASN A 5 -1.68 -18.45 -18.66
N GLN A 6 -2.50 -18.12 -17.65
CA GLN A 6 -2.74 -18.82 -16.37
C GLN A 6 -1.75 -18.65 -15.20
N GLY A 7 -2.28 -18.03 -14.12
CA GLY A 7 -2.36 -18.66 -12.81
C GLY A 7 -1.05 -18.94 -12.07
N HIS A 8 -0.24 -17.92 -11.84
CA HIS A 8 0.80 -18.02 -10.82
C HIS A 8 0.65 -16.87 -9.83
N THR A 9 0.17 -17.20 -8.62
CA THR A 9 0.55 -16.48 -7.41
C THR A 9 2.04 -16.80 -7.17
N VAL A 10 2.92 -16.30 -8.04
CA VAL A 10 4.33 -16.21 -7.66
C VAL A 10 4.31 -15.19 -6.55
N THR A 11 4.43 -15.64 -5.30
CA THR A 11 4.89 -14.76 -4.24
C THR A 11 6.24 -14.28 -4.74
N VAL A 12 6.26 -13.10 -5.35
CA VAL A 12 7.52 -12.42 -5.68
C VAL A 12 8.06 -12.04 -4.32
N ASP A 13 8.75 -12.99 -3.69
CA ASP A 13 9.57 -12.73 -2.53
C ASP A 13 10.65 -11.80 -3.08
N LEU A 14 10.49 -10.50 -2.81
CA LEU A 14 11.36 -9.48 -3.39
C LEU A 14 12.80 -9.58 -2.85
N ASP A 15 13.10 -10.61 -2.04
CA ASP A 15 14.33 -10.83 -1.28
C ASP A 15 14.77 -9.58 -0.50
N LEU A 16 13.82 -8.65 -0.27
CA LEU A 16 14.02 -7.43 0.47
C LEU A 16 13.92 -7.77 1.96
N PRO A 17 14.91 -7.50 2.81
CA PRO A 17 14.78 -7.80 4.23
C PRO A 17 13.59 -7.02 4.84
N PRO A 18 12.92 -7.59 5.86
CA PRO A 18 11.97 -6.83 6.68
C PRO A 18 12.60 -5.55 7.22
N ALA A 19 11.83 -4.47 7.23
CA ALA A 19 12.28 -3.15 7.67
C ALA A 19 11.25 -2.54 8.64
N GLN A 20 11.74 -1.89 9.69
CA GLN A 20 10.87 -1.15 10.61
C GLN A 20 10.35 0.12 9.91
N PRO A 21 9.02 0.32 9.78
CA PRO A 21 8.48 1.49 9.13
C PRO A 21 8.56 2.74 10.02
N PRO A 22 8.46 3.94 9.41
CA PRO A 22 8.16 5.15 10.18
C PRO A 22 6.78 5.05 10.84
N ALA A 23 6.47 5.99 11.75
CA ALA A 23 5.16 6.02 12.41
C ALA A 23 4.00 6.09 11.40
N TYR A 24 4.18 6.84 10.30
CA TYR A 24 3.17 7.03 9.28
C TYR A 24 3.72 6.80 7.89
N LEU A 25 2.91 6.13 7.06
CA LEU A 25 3.07 6.02 5.62
C LEU A 25 1.80 6.48 4.93
N TYR A 26 1.85 6.64 3.60
CA TYR A 26 0.76 7.25 2.85
C TYR A 26 0.37 6.45 1.62
N HIS A 27 -0.92 6.44 1.29
CA HIS A 27 -1.44 5.80 0.08
C HIS A 27 -2.29 6.78 -0.72
N GLY A 28 -1.90 6.99 -1.98
CA GLY A 28 -2.66 7.79 -2.93
C GLY A 28 -3.76 6.97 -3.59
N THR A 29 -5.01 7.41 -3.44
CA THR A 29 -6.19 6.75 -4.00
C THR A 29 -7.17 7.77 -4.59
N VAL A 30 -8.39 7.35 -4.93
CA VAL A 30 -9.45 8.15 -5.53
C VAL A 30 -10.80 7.86 -4.88
N ALA A 31 -11.71 8.83 -4.89
CA ALA A 31 -12.99 8.76 -4.18
C ALA A 31 -13.82 7.49 -4.49
N ARG A 32 -13.86 7.06 -5.76
CA ARG A 32 -14.67 5.91 -6.22
C ARG A 32 -14.35 4.56 -5.57
N VAL A 33 -13.19 4.41 -4.93
CA VAL A 33 -12.80 3.16 -4.24
C VAL A 33 -12.81 3.30 -2.72
N MET A 34 -13.23 4.44 -2.19
CA MET A 34 -13.17 4.70 -0.75
C MET A 34 -14.06 3.76 0.06
N ASP A 35 -15.24 3.39 -0.43
CA ASP A 35 -16.14 2.49 0.29
C ASP A 35 -15.53 1.09 0.45
N ALA A 36 -14.90 0.58 -0.62
CA ALA A 36 -14.17 -0.69 -0.56
C ALA A 36 -12.98 -0.60 0.41
N ILE A 37 -12.24 0.51 0.42
CA ILE A 37 -11.12 0.72 1.34
C ILE A 37 -11.60 0.83 2.80
N ARG A 38 -12.76 1.46 3.04
CA ARG A 38 -13.35 1.52 4.39
C ARG A 38 -13.76 0.15 4.90
N ALA A 39 -14.29 -0.71 4.02
CA ALA A 39 -14.76 -2.05 4.38
C ALA A 39 -13.63 -3.08 4.50
N GLU A 40 -12.67 -3.06 3.58
CA GLU A 40 -11.68 -4.14 3.40
C GLU A 40 -10.23 -3.71 3.67
N GLY A 41 -9.97 -2.41 3.79
CA GLY A 41 -8.62 -1.86 3.90
C GLY A 41 -7.93 -1.73 2.54
N LEU A 42 -6.61 -1.59 2.54
CA LEU A 42 -5.82 -1.61 1.31
C LEU A 42 -5.40 -3.04 0.98
N ARG A 43 -5.76 -3.47 -0.22
CA ARG A 43 -5.38 -4.76 -0.80
C ARG A 43 -4.40 -4.55 -1.95
N PRO A 44 -3.51 -5.51 -2.25
CA PRO A 44 -2.52 -5.37 -3.31
C PRO A 44 -3.16 -5.42 -4.71
N MET A 45 -4.43 -5.87 -4.81
CA MET A 45 -5.18 -6.00 -6.07
C MET A 45 -4.43 -6.89 -7.08
N ALA A 46 -4.12 -6.38 -8.27
CA ALA A 46 -3.33 -7.09 -9.28
C ALA A 46 -1.80 -7.05 -9.02
N ARG A 47 -1.36 -6.49 -7.88
CA ARG A 47 0.04 -6.49 -7.43
C ARG A 47 0.24 -7.56 -6.37
N HIS A 48 1.50 -7.79 -5.99
CA HIS A 48 1.85 -8.69 -4.89
C HIS A 48 1.76 -8.01 -3.51
N HIS A 49 2.04 -6.71 -3.44
CA HIS A 49 2.03 -5.93 -2.19
C HIS A 49 1.31 -4.60 -2.38
N VAL A 50 0.78 -4.06 -1.26
CA VAL A 50 0.34 -2.68 -1.16
C VAL A 50 1.56 -1.77 -1.20
N HIS A 51 1.54 -0.80 -2.11
CA HIS A 51 2.56 0.23 -2.20
C HIS A 51 2.19 1.44 -1.34
N LEU A 52 3.12 1.84 -0.48
CA LEU A 52 3.00 2.98 0.42
C LEU A 52 4.15 3.97 0.16
N SER A 53 3.84 5.25 0.31
CA SER A 53 4.75 6.37 0.14
C SER A 53 5.27 6.85 1.50
N PRO A 54 6.52 7.29 1.60
CA PRO A 54 7.08 7.84 2.84
C PRO A 54 6.49 9.23 3.18
N ASP A 55 5.95 9.93 2.19
CA ASP A 55 5.41 11.28 2.35
C ASP A 55 4.10 11.49 1.56
N ARG A 56 3.34 12.52 1.96
CA ARG A 56 2.05 12.88 1.34
C ARG A 56 2.19 13.40 -0.08
N GLU A 57 3.28 14.07 -0.42
CA GLU A 57 3.49 14.65 -1.75
C GLU A 57 3.63 13.53 -2.79
N THR A 58 4.47 12.54 -2.49
CA THR A 58 4.64 11.33 -3.28
C THR A 58 3.32 10.57 -3.44
N ALA A 59 2.57 10.37 -2.35
CA ALA A 59 1.26 9.74 -2.41
C ALA A 59 0.28 10.53 -3.29
N THR A 60 0.28 11.86 -3.20
CA THR A 60 -0.56 12.74 -4.03
C THR A 60 -0.24 12.58 -5.52
N ARG A 61 1.05 12.65 -5.89
CA ARG A 61 1.50 12.48 -7.28
C ARG A 61 1.16 11.09 -7.84
N VAL A 62 1.30 10.04 -7.02
CA VAL A 62 0.94 8.67 -7.42
C VAL A 62 -0.57 8.52 -7.61
N GLY A 63 -1.37 9.03 -6.66
CA GLY A 63 -2.84 8.99 -6.73
C GLY A 63 -3.41 9.80 -7.90
N ALA A 64 -2.78 10.94 -8.22
CA ALA A 64 -3.21 11.84 -9.30
C ALA A 64 -3.24 11.16 -10.68
N ARG A 65 -2.44 10.09 -10.87
CA ARG A 65 -2.42 9.29 -12.10
C ARG A 65 -3.77 8.61 -12.40
N ARG A 66 -4.69 8.52 -11.43
CA ARG A 66 -5.98 7.83 -11.54
C ARG A 66 -7.20 8.77 -11.44
N GLY A 67 -6.96 10.09 -11.33
CA GLY A 67 -7.99 11.12 -11.13
C GLY A 67 -7.63 12.08 -9.98
N ARG A 68 -8.61 12.84 -9.46
CA ARG A 68 -8.42 13.72 -8.30
C ARG A 68 -7.96 12.89 -7.08
N PRO A 69 -6.74 13.10 -6.55
CA PRO A 69 -6.19 12.23 -5.53
C PRO A 69 -6.83 12.48 -4.16
N LEU A 70 -7.01 11.40 -3.42
CA LEU A 70 -7.18 11.38 -1.97
C LEU A 70 -5.94 10.70 -1.36
N VAL A 71 -5.44 11.24 -0.24
CA VAL A 71 -4.28 10.67 0.45
C VAL A 71 -4.71 10.07 1.78
N LEU A 72 -4.59 8.75 1.89
CA LEU A 72 -4.82 8.02 3.12
C LEU A 72 -3.54 7.98 3.94
N THR A 73 -3.68 8.11 5.26
CA THR A 73 -2.58 7.94 6.20
C THR A 73 -2.68 6.56 6.84
N VAL A 74 -1.59 5.82 6.81
CA VAL A 74 -1.45 4.49 7.43
C VAL A 74 -0.66 4.65 8.72
N ASP A 75 -1.19 4.17 9.84
CA ASP A 75 -0.47 4.06 11.12
C ASP A 75 0.50 2.86 11.07
N ALA A 76 1.53 2.99 10.25
CA ALA A 76 2.49 1.92 9.96
C ALA A 76 3.27 1.50 11.20
N GLY A 77 3.53 2.43 12.13
CA GLY A 77 4.16 2.12 13.41
C GLY A 77 3.29 1.22 14.29
N ALA A 78 1.99 1.50 14.40
CA ALA A 78 1.06 0.63 15.12
C ALA A 78 0.91 -0.73 14.42
N MET A 79 0.78 -0.73 13.10
CA MET A 79 0.65 -1.93 12.29
C MET A 79 1.87 -2.86 12.42
N HIS A 80 3.08 -2.29 12.43
CA HIS A 80 4.31 -3.06 12.70
C HIS A 80 4.35 -3.64 14.11
N ARG A 81 3.95 -2.88 15.14
CA ARG A 81 3.85 -3.40 16.52
C ARG A 81 2.81 -4.51 16.66
N ALA A 82 1.79 -4.53 15.80
CA ALA A 82 0.80 -5.60 15.72
C ALA A 82 1.29 -6.84 14.94
N GLY A 83 2.55 -6.86 14.48
CA GLY A 83 3.18 -8.01 13.84
C GLY A 83 3.14 -8.02 12.31
N HIS A 84 2.63 -6.96 11.68
CA HIS A 84 2.66 -6.87 10.22
C HIS A 84 4.06 -6.55 9.71
N VAL A 85 4.47 -7.26 8.65
CA VAL A 85 5.78 -7.09 8.02
C VAL A 85 5.75 -5.95 7.02
N PHE A 86 6.78 -5.12 7.08
CA PHE A 86 7.07 -4.11 6.08
C PHE A 86 8.40 -4.41 5.41
N ARG A 87 8.48 -4.05 4.13
CA ARG A 87 9.74 -4.05 3.37
C ARG A 87 9.86 -2.70 2.65
N VAL A 88 11.08 -2.31 2.31
CA VAL A 88 11.34 -1.09 1.53
C VAL A 88 12.19 -1.45 0.32
N SER A 89 11.74 -1.04 -0.87
CA SER A 89 12.49 -1.22 -2.09
C SER A 89 13.69 -0.27 -2.17
N ALA A 90 14.63 -0.56 -3.07
CA ALA A 90 15.80 0.30 -3.31
C ALA A 90 15.44 1.75 -3.70
N ASN A 91 14.24 1.99 -4.25
CA ASN A 91 13.74 3.32 -4.60
C ASN A 91 12.81 3.93 -3.53
N GLY A 92 12.82 3.41 -2.30
CA GLY A 92 12.13 4.01 -1.16
C GLY A 92 10.61 3.78 -1.12
N VAL A 93 10.08 2.83 -1.91
CA VAL A 93 8.67 2.43 -1.85
C VAL A 93 8.49 1.41 -0.74
N TRP A 94 7.55 1.68 0.15
CA TRP A 94 7.20 0.79 1.24
C TRP A 94 6.18 -0.24 0.79
N LEU A 95 6.35 -1.47 1.26
CA LEU A 95 5.58 -2.64 0.87
C LEU A 95 5.00 -3.32 2.11
N ALA A 96 3.72 -3.67 2.02
CA ALA A 96 3.01 -4.50 3.00
C ALA A 96 2.05 -5.44 2.26
N ASP A 97 1.74 -6.60 2.82
CA ASP A 97 0.83 -7.57 2.18
C ASP A 97 -0.59 -7.01 2.02
N ALA A 98 -1.09 -6.36 3.07
CA ALA A 98 -2.35 -5.64 3.12
C ALA A 98 -2.26 -4.56 4.21
N VAL A 99 -3.15 -3.56 4.18
CA VAL A 99 -3.33 -2.61 5.29
C VAL A 99 -4.76 -2.73 5.82
N PRO A 100 -4.98 -3.35 6.98
CA PRO A 100 -6.30 -3.44 7.60
C PRO A 100 -6.95 -2.07 7.85
N PRO A 101 -8.29 -1.95 7.79
CA PRO A 101 -9.01 -0.69 7.97
C PRO A 101 -8.67 0.06 9.26
N GLU A 102 -8.44 -0.65 10.36
CA GLU A 102 -8.13 -0.08 11.68
C GLU A 102 -6.81 0.71 11.73
N PHE A 103 -5.90 0.47 10.77
CA PHE A 103 -4.66 1.23 10.62
C PHE A 103 -4.78 2.38 9.62
N LEU A 104 -5.95 2.58 9.01
CA LEU A 104 -6.23 3.69 8.11
C LEU A 104 -6.84 4.85 8.89
N ARG A 105 -6.16 5.99 8.89
CA ARG A 105 -6.72 7.25 9.40
C ARG A 105 -7.60 7.88 8.34
N LEU A 106 -8.82 7.35 8.27
CA LEU A 106 -9.92 7.88 7.48
C LEU A 106 -10.51 9.05 8.25
N ARG A 107 -9.93 10.25 8.11
CA ARG A 107 -10.59 11.44 8.67
C ARG A 107 -11.94 11.62 7.97
N GLU A 108 -12.95 11.99 8.76
CA GLU A 108 -14.23 12.51 8.27
C GLU A 108 -14.02 13.81 7.49
#